data_AF-A0A965KB28-F1
#
_entry.id   AF-A0A965KB28-F1
#
_cell.length_a   1.000
_cell.length_b   1.000
_cell.length_c   1.000
_cell.angle_alpha   90.00
_cell.angle_beta   90.00
_cell.angle_gamma   90.00
#
_symmetry.space_group_name_H-M   'P 1'
#
loop_
_entity.id
_entity.type
_entity.pdbx_description
1 polymer ?
#
loop_
_entity_poly.entity_id
_entity_poly.type
_entity_poly.pdbx_seq_one_letter_code
_entity_poly.pdbx_strand_id
1 'polypeptide(L)'
;MSSDSAENNPPKEKSFELDLSSLGFGPSWVSGPSEKVSSGNGGPRRDGDRPRFRDGPGGDRRGPPSGGQSRGPRRDGPGAGPGGPRRDGPGGPRRDDRRRDDRGPSRFEDAPVFRPVVASAFFPDDAKFEILGGAMKKSKMTYELFEVARLILDKEDRLSIVVRHLEAEQRPDALLAVSVPDGHPFLSEGDAVSHVMSRHLDKFFDVVEVEVEAPKGSFLMVAKCSQTGKLLGAPTHHSYQRNLREHHARHCPNVPFDAFKGRLEMVREQEQIDAWLKSMSTRSEYAPKDRKEGEPERLESLDAARGFLQAFRKDLVVKTHPWVRFAGRLLEEMNPGPLRDSVRYALEQQRAFPLDTANGIRGRLRKEGFHLYKKGSKGITYACSVRRRCRDPKSTFSDPMAKLFDSLDRKPAQQAKDLVLALAGENADAAAKAQVLTDLSFLIGEGYIANLPDGRLFAQPILSSQAQAKEEAANDEAAEEK
;
A
#
# COMPACT_ATOMS: atom_id res chain seq x y z
N MET A 1 -47.88 45.44 -57.63
CA MET A 1 -46.98 45.09 -58.74
C MET A 1 -45.56 45.11 -58.22
N SER A 2 -44.75 44.11 -58.63
CA SER A 2 -43.28 44.04 -58.59
C SER A 2 -42.64 43.93 -57.20
N SER A 3 -42.02 42.82 -56.76
CA SER A 3 -40.94 41.94 -57.27
C SER A 3 -39.57 42.24 -56.63
N ASP A 4 -38.76 41.18 -56.57
CA ASP A 4 -37.36 41.05 -56.15
C ASP A 4 -37.00 41.02 -54.66
N SER A 5 -36.06 40.19 -54.19
CA SER A 5 -35.49 38.91 -54.63
C SER A 5 -34.62 38.44 -53.46
N ALA A 6 -34.61 37.13 -53.18
CA ALA A 6 -33.84 36.53 -52.10
C ALA A 6 -32.38 36.26 -52.55
N GLU A 7 -31.40 36.77 -51.81
CA GLU A 7 -29.99 36.35 -51.93
C GLU A 7 -29.62 35.41 -50.78
N ASN A 8 -29.07 34.26 -51.19
CA ASN A 8 -28.73 33.09 -50.41
C ASN A 8 -27.21 33.06 -50.25
N ASN A 9 -26.69 33.05 -49.03
CA ASN A 9 -25.24 33.02 -48.76
C ASN A 9 -24.91 31.74 -47.96
N PRO A 10 -24.02 30.85 -48.43
CA PRO A 10 -23.79 29.55 -47.81
C PRO A 10 -22.94 29.66 -46.54
N PRO A 11 -23.19 28.81 -45.51
CA PRO A 11 -22.42 28.82 -44.28
C PRO A 11 -21.03 28.18 -44.48
N LYS A 12 -20.02 28.87 -43.95
CA LYS A 12 -18.60 28.49 -43.93
C LYS A 12 -18.37 27.06 -43.43
N GLU A 13 -17.63 26.29 -44.23
CA GLU A 13 -17.04 25.01 -43.84
C GLU A 13 -16.12 25.19 -42.62
N LYS A 14 -16.38 24.41 -41.56
CA LYS A 14 -15.47 24.28 -40.42
C LYS A 14 -14.44 23.22 -40.77
N SER A 15 -13.20 23.64 -40.97
CA SER A 15 -12.03 22.79 -41.00
C SER A 15 -11.95 21.96 -39.72
N PHE A 16 -11.98 20.64 -39.85
CA PHE A 16 -11.66 19.72 -38.77
C PHE A 16 -10.15 19.72 -38.56
N GLU A 17 -9.67 20.61 -37.68
CA GLU A 17 -8.34 20.46 -37.10
C GLU A 17 -8.38 19.28 -36.13
N LEU A 18 -7.80 18.15 -36.56
CA LEU A 18 -7.52 16.99 -35.73
C LEU A 18 -6.48 17.39 -34.67
N ASP A 19 -6.95 17.69 -33.47
CA ASP A 19 -6.11 18.00 -32.32
C ASP A 19 -5.36 16.75 -31.83
N LEU A 20 -4.03 16.78 -32.00
CA LEU A 20 -3.08 15.75 -31.58
C LEU A 20 -3.02 15.57 -30.05
N SER A 21 -3.67 16.45 -29.27
CA SER A 21 -3.86 16.27 -27.83
C SER A 21 -4.81 15.10 -27.49
N SER A 22 -5.73 14.75 -28.41
CA SER A 22 -6.71 13.67 -28.23
C SER A 22 -6.10 12.26 -28.30
N LEU A 23 -4.89 12.14 -28.83
CA LEU A 23 -4.14 10.89 -28.94
C LEU A 23 -3.17 10.63 -27.77
N GLY A 24 -3.16 11.49 -26.74
CA GLY A 24 -2.51 11.19 -25.46
C GLY A 24 -0.99 11.02 -25.51
N PHE A 25 -0.28 11.79 -26.35
CA PHE A 25 1.18 11.70 -26.48
C PHE A 25 1.99 12.66 -25.57
N GLY A 26 1.43 13.06 -24.42
CA GLY A 26 2.13 13.84 -23.38
C GLY A 26 1.84 13.32 -21.98
N PRO A 27 2.77 13.44 -21.01
CA PRO A 27 2.50 13.08 -19.62
C PRO A 27 1.41 14.01 -19.04
N SER A 28 0.31 13.42 -18.57
CA SER A 28 -0.94 14.07 -18.17
C SER A 28 -0.89 14.88 -16.85
N TRP A 29 0.26 15.42 -16.45
CA TRP A 29 0.42 16.16 -15.18
C TRP A 29 1.08 17.54 -15.33
N VAL A 30 1.34 18.03 -16.55
CA VAL A 30 1.87 19.39 -16.79
C VAL A 30 0.79 20.27 -17.41
N SER A 31 -0.16 20.70 -16.59
CA SER A 31 -0.99 21.88 -16.87
C SER A 31 -1.59 22.43 -15.57
N GLY A 32 -0.77 23.20 -14.85
CA GLY A 32 -1.11 24.01 -13.67
C GLY A 32 0.00 25.05 -13.40
N PRO A 33 -0.28 26.19 -12.76
CA PRO A 33 0.54 27.41 -12.84
C PRO A 33 1.90 27.26 -12.16
N SER A 34 2.93 27.84 -12.79
CA SER A 34 4.34 27.73 -12.38
C SER A 34 4.67 28.53 -11.12
N GLU A 35 5.18 27.86 -10.09
CA GLU A 35 6.13 28.44 -9.14
C GLU A 35 7.46 27.68 -9.19
N LYS A 36 8.55 28.45 -9.28
CA LYS A 36 9.92 27.96 -9.43
C LYS A 36 10.48 27.51 -8.09
N VAL A 37 11.01 26.29 -7.99
CA VAL A 37 12.02 25.93 -6.98
C VAL A 37 13.13 25.10 -7.62
N SER A 38 14.35 25.43 -7.22
CA SER A 38 15.64 25.07 -7.79
C SER A 38 16.06 23.61 -7.61
N SER A 39 16.95 23.20 -8.52
CA SER A 39 17.57 21.88 -8.65
C SER A 39 18.51 21.53 -7.48
N GLY A 40 18.39 20.31 -6.97
CA GLY A 40 19.32 19.68 -6.02
C GLY A 40 19.63 18.23 -6.40
N ASN A 41 20.79 18.06 -7.04
CA ASN A 41 21.70 16.93 -7.19
C ASN A 41 21.32 15.51 -6.68
N GLY A 42 21.63 14.48 -7.50
CA GLY A 42 21.99 13.13 -7.00
C GLY A 42 21.41 11.91 -7.72
N GLY A 43 21.82 11.61 -8.96
CA GLY A 43 21.54 10.32 -9.61
C GLY A 43 22.70 9.33 -9.48
N PRO A 44 22.47 8.00 -9.34
CA PRO A 44 23.52 7.01 -9.47
C PRO A 44 23.64 6.49 -10.91
N ARG A 45 24.90 6.30 -11.31
CA ARG A 45 25.37 5.91 -12.64
C ARG A 45 25.00 4.47 -13.00
N ARG A 46 24.78 4.27 -14.30
CA ARG A 46 24.50 3.02 -14.98
C ARG A 46 25.77 2.60 -15.72
N ASP A 47 26.40 1.51 -15.32
CA ASP A 47 27.36 0.78 -16.16
C ASP A 47 26.83 -0.64 -16.37
N GLY A 48 26.68 -1.01 -17.63
CA GLY A 48 26.46 -2.37 -18.04
C GLY A 48 27.79 -3.03 -18.37
N ASP A 49 27.94 -4.31 -18.04
CA ASP A 49 28.25 -5.30 -19.07
C ASP A 49 27.96 -6.73 -18.59
N ARG A 50 27.42 -7.52 -19.52
CA ARG A 50 27.03 -8.94 -19.46
C ARG A 50 28.23 -9.84 -19.84
N PRO A 51 28.09 -11.18 -20.02
CA PRO A 51 27.34 -12.20 -19.27
C PRO A 51 28.19 -13.50 -19.07
N ARG A 52 27.67 -14.53 -18.37
CA ARG A 52 27.80 -15.94 -18.84
C ARG A 52 26.81 -16.90 -18.17
N PHE A 53 26.18 -17.68 -19.06
CA PHE A 53 25.26 -18.81 -18.89
C PHE A 53 25.80 -19.94 -17.99
N ARG A 54 24.90 -20.63 -17.27
CA ARG A 54 24.86 -22.11 -17.27
C ARG A 54 23.49 -22.65 -16.82
N ASP A 55 22.74 -23.19 -17.78
CA ASP A 55 21.62 -24.11 -17.56
C ASP A 55 22.11 -25.57 -17.67
N GLY A 56 21.80 -26.37 -16.62
CA GLY A 56 21.43 -27.80 -16.61
C GLY A 56 22.40 -28.91 -17.11
N PRO A 57 22.01 -30.21 -16.99
CA PRO A 57 21.15 -30.85 -15.98
C PRO A 57 21.64 -32.27 -15.52
N GLY A 58 21.06 -32.79 -14.42
CA GLY A 58 20.60 -34.18 -14.19
C GLY A 58 21.57 -35.39 -14.21
N GLY A 59 21.45 -36.28 -13.21
CA GLY A 59 21.80 -37.70 -13.35
C GLY A 59 22.25 -38.44 -12.08
N ASP A 60 21.36 -39.28 -11.54
CA ASP A 60 21.60 -40.30 -10.51
C ASP A 60 22.74 -41.28 -10.84
N ARG A 61 23.39 -41.84 -9.79
CA ARG A 61 23.68 -43.30 -9.54
C ARG A 61 24.80 -43.44 -8.49
N ARG A 62 24.51 -44.07 -7.34
CA ARG A 62 24.85 -45.48 -6.99
C ARG A 62 26.32 -45.84 -7.23
N GLY A 63 27.04 -46.21 -6.16
CA GLY A 63 28.39 -46.81 -6.19
C GLY A 63 28.44 -48.20 -6.88
N PRO A 64 29.45 -49.08 -6.65
CA PRO A 64 30.39 -49.09 -5.53
C PRO A 64 31.83 -49.55 -5.96
N PRO A 65 32.66 -50.29 -5.17
CA PRO A 65 34.08 -49.97 -4.95
C PRO A 65 35.04 -51.01 -5.59
N SER A 66 36.36 -50.80 -5.56
CA SER A 66 37.38 -51.87 -5.35
C SER A 66 38.81 -51.36 -5.61
N GLY A 67 39.70 -51.63 -4.65
CA GLY A 67 40.93 -52.40 -4.88
C GLY A 67 42.15 -51.73 -5.53
N GLY A 68 43.31 -51.87 -4.85
CA GLY A 68 44.57 -52.11 -5.57
C GLY A 68 45.76 -51.18 -5.26
N GLN A 69 46.43 -51.45 -4.14
CA GLN A 69 47.89 -51.63 -4.00
C GLN A 69 48.87 -51.13 -5.10
N SER A 70 49.89 -50.40 -4.63
CA SER A 70 51.34 -50.68 -4.79
C SER A 70 52.26 -49.56 -5.33
N ARG A 71 53.17 -49.15 -4.43
CA ARG A 71 54.64 -49.08 -4.56
C ARG A 71 55.32 -48.23 -5.65
N GLY A 72 55.85 -47.07 -5.21
CA GLY A 72 57.23 -46.55 -5.41
C GLY A 72 57.63 -46.01 -6.80
N PRO A 73 58.81 -45.34 -6.98
CA PRO A 73 59.93 -45.13 -6.04
C PRO A 73 60.49 -43.68 -5.94
N ARG A 74 61.48 -43.50 -5.04
CA ARG A 74 62.35 -42.32 -4.85
C ARG A 74 63.45 -42.21 -5.93
N ARG A 75 63.97 -40.98 -6.16
CA ARG A 75 65.41 -40.67 -6.44
C ARG A 75 65.65 -39.14 -6.34
N ASP A 76 66.37 -38.65 -5.32
CA ASP A 76 67.77 -38.12 -5.28
C ASP A 76 68.06 -37.01 -6.32
N GLY A 77 68.63 -35.82 -6.06
CA GLY A 77 69.39 -35.13 -4.99
C GLY A 77 69.99 -33.83 -5.62
N PRO A 78 71.13 -33.24 -5.18
CA PRO A 78 71.39 -32.43 -3.98
C PRO A 78 72.17 -31.09 -4.22
N GLY A 79 72.35 -30.27 -3.18
CA GLY A 79 73.37 -29.19 -3.08
C GLY A 79 73.07 -28.14 -1.99
N ALA A 80 73.57 -28.26 -0.75
CA ALA A 80 74.85 -27.73 -0.20
C ALA A 80 74.91 -26.18 -0.16
N GLY A 81 74.66 -25.47 0.96
CA GLY A 81 75.57 -25.14 2.10
C GLY A 81 76.23 -23.74 1.90
N PRO A 82 76.75 -22.95 2.89
CA PRO A 82 77.11 -23.21 4.31
C PRO A 82 76.50 -22.17 5.34
N GLY A 83 76.36 -22.38 6.67
CA GLY A 83 77.35 -22.50 7.76
C GLY A 83 77.37 -21.23 8.67
N GLY A 84 76.59 -21.10 9.76
CA GLY A 84 76.98 -21.30 11.20
C GLY A 84 76.86 -19.98 12.03
N PRO A 85 76.94 -19.93 13.39
CA PRO A 85 76.98 -20.98 14.42
C PRO A 85 75.90 -20.84 15.55
N ARG A 86 75.82 -21.88 16.39
CA ARG A 86 75.02 -21.96 17.63
C ARG A 86 75.61 -21.11 18.76
N ARG A 87 74.75 -20.60 19.65
CA ARG A 87 75.13 -20.28 21.04
C ARG A 87 73.94 -20.54 21.98
N ASP A 88 74.15 -21.48 22.90
CA ASP A 88 73.28 -21.80 24.03
C ASP A 88 73.31 -20.70 25.10
N GLY A 89 72.17 -20.42 25.74
CA GLY A 89 72.05 -19.52 26.89
C GLY A 89 70.58 -19.34 27.35
N PRO A 90 70.23 -19.62 28.63
CA PRO A 90 68.85 -19.80 29.07
C PRO A 90 68.24 -18.52 29.66
N GLY A 91 66.95 -18.25 29.39
CA GLY A 91 66.20 -17.28 30.20
C GLY A 91 65.06 -16.58 29.46
N GLY A 92 63.83 -16.82 29.93
CA GLY A 92 62.67 -15.96 29.63
C GLY A 92 61.43 -16.76 29.22
N PRO A 93 60.37 -16.80 30.04
CA PRO A 93 59.17 -17.57 29.71
C PRO A 93 58.42 -16.92 28.54
N ARG A 94 58.00 -17.80 27.62
CA ARG A 94 57.18 -17.52 26.44
C ARG A 94 55.98 -16.65 26.82
N ARG A 95 55.94 -15.42 26.32
CA ARG A 95 54.69 -14.64 26.27
C ARG A 95 53.75 -15.37 25.33
N ASP A 96 52.77 -15.99 25.96
CA ASP A 96 51.57 -16.56 25.38
C ASP A 96 50.94 -15.49 24.48
N ASP A 97 51.22 -15.58 23.17
CA ASP A 97 50.62 -14.73 22.13
C ASP A 97 49.19 -15.21 21.92
N ARG A 98 48.38 -15.07 22.98
CA ARG A 98 46.93 -15.04 22.91
C ARG A 98 46.60 -13.77 22.14
N ARG A 99 46.65 -13.87 20.82
CA ARG A 99 45.81 -13.06 19.93
C ARG A 99 44.37 -13.39 20.27
N ARG A 100 43.94 -12.72 21.33
CA ARG A 100 42.58 -12.55 21.78
C ARG A 100 41.79 -12.12 20.55
N ASP A 101 40.87 -12.98 20.15
CA ASP A 101 39.75 -12.62 19.30
C ASP A 101 38.98 -11.47 19.99
N ASP A 102 39.50 -10.24 19.90
CA ASP A 102 38.79 -8.99 20.22
C ASP A 102 37.88 -8.58 19.05
N ARG A 103 37.42 -9.55 18.25
CA ARG A 103 36.13 -9.44 17.56
C ARG A 103 35.10 -10.07 18.48
N GLY A 104 34.65 -9.28 19.46
CA GLY A 104 33.40 -9.57 20.14
C GLY A 104 32.31 -9.87 19.09
N PRO A 105 31.32 -10.73 19.41
CA PRO A 105 30.27 -11.08 18.47
C PRO A 105 29.69 -9.77 17.93
N SER A 106 29.66 -9.67 16.59
CA SER A 106 29.10 -8.51 15.89
C SER A 106 27.78 -8.17 16.56
N ARG A 107 27.71 -7.00 17.22
CA ARG A 107 26.47 -6.48 17.83
C ARG A 107 25.51 -5.99 16.76
N PHE A 108 25.48 -6.65 15.60
CA PHE A 108 24.27 -6.77 14.81
C PHE A 108 23.39 -7.72 15.60
N GLU A 109 22.74 -7.16 16.62
CA GLU A 109 21.56 -7.79 17.21
C GLU A 109 20.68 -8.18 16.02
N ASP A 110 20.47 -9.48 15.83
CA ASP A 110 19.47 -10.02 14.92
C ASP A 110 18.14 -9.37 15.31
N ALA A 111 17.81 -8.26 14.64
CA ALA A 111 16.54 -7.60 14.83
C ALA A 111 15.46 -8.69 14.62
N PRO A 112 14.53 -8.87 15.57
CA PRO A 112 13.58 -9.95 15.48
C PRO A 112 12.83 -9.83 14.16
N VAL A 113 12.89 -10.91 13.35
CA VAL A 113 12.20 -10.99 12.06
C VAL A 113 10.74 -10.63 12.30
N PHE A 114 10.26 -9.57 11.65
CA PHE A 114 8.87 -9.14 11.77
C PHE A 114 7.95 -10.30 11.39
N ARG A 115 7.02 -10.65 12.29
CA ARG A 115 6.02 -11.70 12.06
C ARG A 115 4.65 -11.04 11.92
N PRO A 116 4.04 -11.10 10.72
CA PRO A 116 2.70 -10.56 10.53
C PRO A 116 1.69 -11.35 11.38
N VAL A 117 0.73 -10.63 11.95
CA VAL A 117 -0.37 -11.22 12.75
C VAL A 117 -1.60 -11.47 11.88
N VAL A 118 -1.73 -10.71 10.80
CA VAL A 118 -2.85 -10.77 9.86
C VAL A 118 -2.36 -10.99 8.44
N ALA A 119 -3.21 -11.61 7.63
CA ALA A 119 -3.06 -11.63 6.18
C ALA A 119 -3.89 -10.49 5.57
N SER A 120 -3.30 -9.77 4.63
CA SER A 120 -3.93 -8.63 3.96
C SER A 120 -4.00 -8.86 2.45
N ALA A 121 -5.16 -8.58 1.86
CA ALA A 121 -5.39 -8.58 0.43
C ALA A 121 -5.83 -7.19 -0.02
N PHE A 122 -5.32 -6.75 -1.17
CA PHE A 122 -5.52 -5.40 -1.67
C PHE A 122 -6.37 -5.43 -2.93
N PHE A 123 -7.46 -4.67 -2.92
CA PHE A 123 -8.38 -4.50 -4.01
C PHE A 123 -8.49 -3.00 -4.35
N PRO A 124 -8.94 -2.64 -5.56
CA PRO A 124 -9.24 -1.26 -5.87
C PRO A 124 -10.52 -0.83 -5.14
N ASP A 125 -10.56 0.42 -4.71
CA ASP A 125 -11.77 1.08 -4.25
C ASP A 125 -12.79 1.19 -5.40
N ASP A 126 -14.05 0.81 -5.17
CA ASP A 126 -15.04 0.64 -6.23
C ASP A 126 -15.31 1.94 -7.00
N ALA A 127 -15.54 3.06 -6.30
CA ALA A 127 -15.85 4.33 -6.93
C ALA A 127 -14.65 4.88 -7.73
N LYS A 128 -13.44 4.78 -7.16
CA LYS A 128 -12.21 5.23 -7.83
C LYS A 128 -11.87 4.34 -9.03
N PHE A 129 -12.16 3.05 -8.93
CA PHE A 129 -11.94 2.09 -10.02
C PHE A 129 -12.87 2.32 -11.20
N GLU A 130 -14.14 2.66 -10.96
CA GLU A 130 -15.10 2.96 -12.03
C GLU A 130 -14.65 4.19 -12.85
N ILE A 131 -14.14 5.23 -12.18
CA ILE A 131 -13.59 6.41 -12.85
C ILE A 131 -12.35 6.04 -13.68
N LEU A 132 -11.41 5.28 -13.08
CA LEU A 132 -10.21 4.80 -13.76
C LEU A 132 -10.56 3.92 -14.97
N GLY A 133 -11.49 2.98 -14.78
CA GLY A 133 -11.98 2.07 -15.82
C GLY A 133 -12.64 2.85 -16.96
N GLY A 134 -13.42 3.88 -16.65
CA GLY A 134 -14.00 4.79 -17.64
C GLY A 134 -12.94 5.51 -18.48
N ALA A 135 -11.87 6.01 -17.85
CA ALA A 135 -10.76 6.63 -18.57
C ALA A 135 -9.98 5.62 -19.44
N MET A 136 -9.69 4.43 -18.90
CA MET A 136 -9.03 3.35 -19.63
C MET A 136 -9.85 2.90 -20.84
N LYS A 137 -11.18 2.79 -20.71
CA LYS A 137 -12.09 2.45 -21.81
C LYS A 137 -12.02 3.44 -22.97
N LYS A 138 -12.04 4.75 -22.66
CA LYS A 138 -11.93 5.83 -23.66
C LYS A 138 -10.62 5.79 -24.42
N SER A 139 -9.52 5.46 -23.73
CA SER A 139 -8.19 5.41 -24.34
C SER A 139 -8.00 4.23 -25.32
N LYS A 140 -8.78 3.15 -25.20
CA LYS A 140 -8.64 1.88 -25.95
C LYS A 140 -7.22 1.26 -25.88
N MET A 141 -6.42 1.68 -24.91
CA MET A 141 -5.06 1.20 -24.70
C MET A 141 -5.07 -0.20 -24.08
N THR A 142 -4.01 -0.94 -24.34
CA THR A 142 -3.73 -2.24 -23.75
C THR A 142 -2.76 -2.05 -22.58
N TYR A 143 -3.20 -2.35 -21.38
CA TYR A 143 -2.38 -2.25 -20.17
C TYR A 143 -1.87 -3.62 -19.76
N GLU A 144 -0.66 -3.70 -19.22
CA GLU A 144 -0.24 -4.93 -18.53
C GLU A 144 -1.00 -5.06 -17.21
N LEU A 145 -1.45 -6.26 -16.86
CA LEU A 145 -2.22 -6.48 -15.64
C LEU A 145 -1.43 -6.03 -14.39
N PHE A 146 -0.12 -6.22 -14.41
CA PHE A 146 0.78 -5.78 -13.34
C PHE A 146 0.92 -4.25 -13.27
N GLU A 147 0.86 -3.55 -14.41
CA GLU A 147 0.86 -2.08 -14.42
C GLU A 147 -0.43 -1.53 -13.82
N VAL A 148 -1.58 -2.12 -14.15
CA VAL A 148 -2.87 -1.75 -13.54
C VAL A 148 -2.82 -1.99 -12.03
N ALA A 149 -2.29 -3.13 -11.59
CA ALA A 149 -2.15 -3.44 -10.17
C ALA A 149 -1.21 -2.44 -9.45
N ARG A 150 -0.06 -2.09 -10.05
CA ARG A 150 0.85 -1.07 -9.51
C ARG A 150 0.18 0.30 -9.39
N LEU A 151 -0.59 0.71 -10.39
CA LEU A 151 -1.30 2.00 -10.38
C LEU A 151 -2.32 2.08 -9.24
N ILE A 152 -2.94 0.95 -8.89
CA ILE A 152 -3.84 0.84 -7.74
C ILE A 152 -3.05 0.90 -6.42
N LEU A 153 -1.94 0.17 -6.30
CA LEU A 153 -1.09 0.09 -5.09
C LEU A 153 -0.26 1.35 -4.80
N ASP A 154 -0.08 2.20 -5.81
CA ASP A 154 0.72 3.43 -5.72
C ASP A 154 0.13 4.43 -4.72
N LYS A 155 -1.21 4.55 -4.68
CA LYS A 155 -1.92 5.48 -3.78
C LYS A 155 -2.86 4.74 -2.84
N GLU A 156 -2.69 4.94 -1.54
CA GLU A 156 -3.52 4.32 -0.49
C GLU A 156 -5.00 4.70 -0.62
N ASP A 157 -5.27 5.89 -1.14
CA ASP A 157 -6.61 6.34 -1.48
C ASP A 157 -7.33 5.42 -2.46
N ARG A 158 -6.64 4.78 -3.41
CA ARG A 158 -7.26 3.91 -4.41
C ARG A 158 -7.49 2.49 -3.90
N LEU A 159 -7.11 2.20 -2.66
CA LEU A 159 -7.12 0.87 -2.09
C LEU A 159 -8.33 0.63 -1.21
N SER A 160 -8.88 -0.57 -1.36
CA SER A 160 -9.73 -1.24 -0.40
C SER A 160 -8.95 -2.43 0.16
N ILE A 161 -8.67 -2.42 1.46
CA ILE A 161 -7.85 -3.42 2.13
C ILE A 161 -8.78 -4.41 2.82
N VAL A 162 -8.59 -5.70 2.53
CA VAL A 162 -9.28 -6.79 3.20
C VAL A 162 -8.29 -7.50 4.12
N VAL A 163 -8.61 -7.60 5.39
CA VAL A 163 -7.76 -8.20 6.41
C VAL A 163 -8.47 -9.39 7.05
N ARG A 164 -7.71 -10.47 7.25
CA ARG A 164 -8.13 -11.67 7.99
C ARG A 164 -7.02 -12.08 8.95
N HIS A 165 -7.35 -12.78 10.03
CA HIS A 165 -6.33 -13.34 10.91
C HIS A 165 -5.41 -14.29 10.12
N LEU A 166 -4.10 -14.29 10.38
CA LEU A 166 -3.16 -15.13 9.61
C LEU A 166 -3.50 -16.63 9.80
N GLU A 167 -3.84 -16.99 11.03
CA GLU A 167 -4.28 -18.34 11.42
C GLU A 167 -5.78 -18.59 11.19
N ALA A 168 -6.50 -17.78 10.39
CA ALA A 168 -7.95 -17.93 10.23
C ALA A 168 -8.38 -19.34 9.75
N GLU A 169 -7.51 -20.05 9.02
CA GLU A 169 -7.76 -21.44 8.59
C GLU A 169 -7.62 -22.46 9.72
N GLN A 170 -6.85 -22.14 10.77
CA GLN A 170 -6.60 -22.99 11.95
C GLN A 170 -7.48 -22.59 13.14
N ARG A 171 -7.89 -21.32 13.19
CA ARG A 171 -8.74 -20.71 14.21
C ARG A 171 -9.86 -19.92 13.52
N PRO A 172 -10.95 -20.60 13.12
CA PRO A 172 -12.10 -19.92 12.50
C PRO A 172 -12.79 -18.94 13.47
N ASP A 173 -12.58 -19.10 14.77
CA ASP A 173 -13.14 -18.24 15.83
C ASP A 173 -12.34 -16.94 16.04
N ALA A 174 -11.22 -16.75 15.32
CA ALA A 174 -10.43 -15.53 15.40
C ALA A 174 -11.13 -14.39 14.65
N LEU A 175 -11.92 -13.60 15.39
CA LEU A 175 -12.65 -12.45 14.87
C LEU A 175 -11.82 -11.16 14.97
N LEU A 176 -12.03 -10.27 14.01
CA LEU A 176 -11.54 -8.89 14.02
C LEU A 176 -12.70 -7.96 14.38
N ALA A 177 -12.38 -6.88 15.09
CA ALA A 177 -13.36 -5.86 15.47
C ALA A 177 -13.25 -4.65 14.53
N VAL A 178 -14.38 -4.01 14.25
CA VAL A 178 -14.46 -2.79 13.43
C VAL A 178 -15.21 -1.72 14.21
N SER A 179 -14.66 -0.51 14.28
CA SER A 179 -15.44 0.64 14.75
C SER A 179 -16.52 0.97 13.72
N VAL A 180 -17.78 0.89 14.12
CA VAL A 180 -18.91 1.19 13.21
C VAL A 180 -18.94 2.64 12.74
N PRO A 181 -18.60 3.65 13.57
CA PRO A 181 -18.68 5.05 13.16
C PRO A 181 -17.73 5.45 12.02
N ASP A 182 -16.57 4.80 11.90
CA ASP A 182 -15.50 5.25 10.99
C ASP A 182 -14.82 4.11 10.21
N GLY A 183 -15.19 2.86 10.49
CA GLY A 183 -14.72 1.68 9.77
C GLY A 183 -13.29 1.24 10.09
N HIS A 184 -12.71 1.68 11.20
CA HIS A 184 -11.34 1.31 11.57
C HIS A 184 -11.28 -0.14 12.08
N PRO A 185 -10.33 -0.95 11.58
CA PRO A 185 -10.14 -2.34 12.03
C PRO A 185 -9.28 -2.42 13.30
N PHE A 186 -9.59 -3.39 14.16
CA PHE A 186 -8.88 -3.70 15.40
C PHE A 186 -8.79 -5.21 15.61
N LEU A 187 -7.76 -5.65 16.35
CA LEU A 187 -7.59 -7.05 16.73
C LEU A 187 -8.53 -7.47 17.87
N SER A 188 -8.99 -6.53 18.68
CA SER A 188 -9.83 -6.77 19.87
C SER A 188 -11.03 -5.82 19.90
N GLU A 189 -12.17 -6.33 20.39
CA GLU A 189 -13.35 -5.50 20.66
C GLU A 189 -13.03 -4.37 21.65
N GLY A 190 -12.19 -4.64 22.66
CA GLY A 190 -11.85 -3.67 23.70
C GLY A 190 -11.12 -2.44 23.15
N ASP A 191 -10.23 -2.65 22.19
CA ASP A 191 -9.46 -1.58 21.54
C ASP A 191 -10.36 -0.74 20.64
N ALA A 192 -11.28 -1.39 19.92
CA ALA A 192 -12.26 -0.71 19.09
C ALA A 192 -13.21 0.18 19.91
N VAL A 193 -13.72 -0.32 21.04
CA VAL A 193 -14.54 0.49 21.97
C VAL A 193 -13.74 1.67 22.51
N SER A 194 -12.50 1.45 22.93
CA SER A 194 -11.64 2.51 23.45
C SER A 194 -11.38 3.60 22.40
N HIS A 195 -11.23 3.21 21.13
CA HIS A 195 -11.09 4.14 20.01
C HIS A 195 -12.35 5.01 19.84
N VAL A 196 -13.54 4.40 19.82
CA VAL A 196 -14.82 5.12 19.72
C VAL A 196 -14.98 6.09 20.89
N MET A 197 -14.62 5.69 22.11
CA MET A 197 -14.64 6.55 23.31
C MET A 197 -13.68 7.74 23.24
N SER A 198 -12.56 7.59 22.53
CA SER A 198 -11.60 8.68 22.40
C SER A 198 -11.95 9.69 21.30
N ARG A 199 -12.53 9.24 20.18
CA ARG A 199 -12.71 10.07 18.96
C ARG A 199 -14.14 10.38 18.58
N HIS A 200 -15.10 9.58 19.04
CA HIS A 200 -16.50 9.64 18.58
C HIS A 200 -17.50 9.70 19.73
N LEU A 201 -17.04 10.15 20.90
CA LEU A 201 -17.87 10.29 22.08
C LEU A 201 -19.01 11.31 21.86
N ASP A 202 -18.72 12.37 21.11
CA ASP A 202 -19.64 13.40 20.66
C ASP A 202 -20.83 12.88 19.83
N LYS A 203 -20.65 11.76 19.11
CA LYS A 203 -21.71 11.12 18.34
C LYS A 203 -22.75 10.43 19.24
N PHE A 204 -22.37 10.01 20.44
CA PHE A 204 -23.22 9.21 21.34
C PHE A 204 -23.70 9.98 22.57
N PHE A 205 -22.90 10.90 23.07
CA PHE A 205 -23.19 11.65 24.30
C PHE A 205 -23.02 13.15 24.11
N ASP A 206 -23.89 13.91 24.76
CA ASP A 206 -23.64 15.29 25.12
C ASP A 206 -22.89 15.33 26.46
N VAL A 207 -21.72 15.98 26.45
CA VAL A 207 -20.94 16.19 27.67
C VAL A 207 -21.51 17.43 28.36
N VAL A 208 -22.22 17.20 29.46
CA VAL A 208 -22.73 18.25 30.33
C VAL A 208 -21.79 18.36 31.52
N GLU A 209 -21.03 19.44 31.62
CA GLU A 209 -20.29 19.74 32.84
C GLU A 209 -21.30 20.15 33.91
N VAL A 210 -21.47 19.30 34.92
CA VAL A 210 -22.37 19.53 36.03
C VAL A 210 -21.53 19.91 37.24
N GLU A 211 -21.89 21.06 37.83
CA GLU A 211 -21.36 21.46 39.12
C GLU A 211 -21.96 20.55 40.20
N VAL A 212 -21.15 19.62 40.70
CA VAL A 212 -21.53 18.74 41.80
C VAL A 212 -21.37 19.49 43.12
N GLU A 213 -22.30 19.26 44.05
CA GLU A 213 -22.32 19.88 45.38
C GLU A 213 -20.94 19.73 46.05
N ALA A 214 -20.35 20.85 46.43
CA ALA A 214 -19.03 20.89 47.04
C ALA A 214 -18.98 19.94 48.26
N PRO A 215 -17.90 19.16 48.44
CA PRO A 215 -17.84 18.18 49.52
C PRO A 215 -18.04 18.87 50.87
N LYS A 216 -19.08 18.46 51.61
CA LYS A 216 -19.39 19.00 52.94
C LYS A 216 -18.28 18.61 53.91
N GLY A 217 -17.40 19.55 54.23
CA GLY A 217 -16.36 19.41 55.23
C GLY A 217 -15.57 20.71 55.38
N SER A 218 -15.22 21.08 56.61
CA SER A 218 -14.30 22.21 56.83
C SER A 218 -12.88 21.77 56.48
N PHE A 219 -12.39 22.16 55.32
CA PHE A 219 -11.01 21.87 54.91
C PHE A 219 -10.10 23.00 55.39
N LEU A 220 -9.25 22.71 56.37
CA LEU A 220 -8.32 23.70 56.96
C LEU A 220 -7.00 23.81 56.19
N MET A 221 -6.65 22.80 55.38
CA MET A 221 -5.38 22.75 54.66
C MET A 221 -5.45 21.81 53.45
N VAL A 222 -4.79 22.19 52.36
CA VAL A 222 -4.67 21.42 51.11
C VAL A 222 -3.20 21.19 50.82
N ALA A 223 -2.86 19.96 50.42
CA ALA A 223 -1.51 19.65 49.98
C ALA A 223 -1.29 20.15 48.55
N LYS A 224 -0.23 20.92 48.37
CA LYS A 224 0.29 21.39 47.10
C LYS A 224 1.60 20.68 46.80
N CYS A 225 1.77 20.22 45.56
CA CYS A 225 3.05 19.70 45.12
C CYS A 225 4.05 20.85 44.97
N SER A 226 5.20 20.78 45.65
CA SER A 226 6.24 21.80 45.57
C SER A 226 6.91 21.88 44.19
N GLN A 227 6.86 20.79 43.40
CA GLN A 227 7.45 20.75 42.05
C GLN A 227 6.49 21.18 40.94
N THR A 228 5.22 20.78 41.02
CA THR A 228 4.24 21.05 39.94
C THR A 228 3.26 22.17 40.28
N GLY A 229 3.23 22.62 41.54
CA GLY A 229 2.29 23.62 42.03
C GLY A 229 0.83 23.15 42.07
N LYS A 230 0.54 21.90 41.69
CA LYS A 230 -0.83 21.36 41.62
C LYS A 230 -1.36 21.05 43.02
N LEU A 231 -2.62 21.42 43.27
CA LEU A 231 -3.37 21.09 44.48
C LEU A 231 -3.82 19.63 44.42
N LEU A 232 -3.33 18.80 45.33
CA LEU A 232 -3.56 17.35 45.34
C LEU A 232 -4.72 16.95 46.24
N GLY A 233 -5.00 17.78 47.24
CA GLY A 233 -6.21 17.74 48.06
C GLY A 233 -5.95 17.84 49.56
N ALA A 234 -7.03 17.94 50.34
CA ALA A 234 -6.95 18.02 51.79
C ALA A 234 -6.66 16.64 52.42
N PRO A 235 -5.80 16.55 53.46
CA PRO A 235 -5.50 15.28 54.14
C PRO A 235 -6.73 14.55 54.71
N THR A 236 -7.79 15.31 55.01
CA THR A 236 -9.06 14.81 55.56
C THR A 236 -10.01 14.28 54.48
N HIS A 237 -9.70 14.46 53.20
CA HIS A 237 -10.56 14.02 52.09
C HIS A 237 -10.20 12.61 51.61
N HIS A 238 -11.20 11.76 51.38
CA HIS A 238 -11.02 10.36 50.96
C HIS A 238 -10.24 10.21 49.63
N SER A 239 -10.36 11.18 48.71
CA SER A 239 -9.63 11.14 47.44
C SER A 239 -8.14 11.53 47.55
N TYR A 240 -7.70 12.04 48.71
CA TYR A 240 -6.34 12.55 48.92
C TYR A 240 -5.27 11.52 48.58
N GLN A 241 -5.39 10.29 49.11
CA GLN A 241 -4.41 9.23 48.85
C GLN A 241 -4.38 8.80 47.38
N ARG A 242 -5.54 8.76 46.71
CA ARG A 242 -5.63 8.42 45.28
C ARG A 242 -4.94 9.48 44.43
N ASN A 243 -5.25 10.74 44.68
CA ASN A 243 -4.69 11.89 43.95
C ASN A 243 -3.16 11.98 44.12
N LEU A 244 -2.63 11.70 45.32
CA LEU A 244 -1.18 11.64 45.55
C LEU A 244 -0.49 10.56 44.71
N ARG A 245 -1.04 9.34 44.68
CA ARG A 245 -0.48 8.22 43.91
C ARG A 245 -0.54 8.49 42.41
N GLU A 246 -1.65 9.02 41.91
CA GLU A 246 -1.80 9.35 40.49
C GLU A 246 -0.86 10.48 40.06
N HIS A 247 -0.70 11.51 40.90
CA HIS A 247 0.22 12.60 40.62
C HIS A 247 1.68 12.14 40.63
N HIS A 248 2.05 11.32 41.60
CA HIS A 248 3.39 10.71 41.70
C HIS A 248 3.71 9.86 40.47
N ALA A 249 2.79 8.99 40.04
CA ALA A 249 2.96 8.15 38.86
C ALA A 249 3.16 8.96 37.56
N ARG A 250 2.48 10.11 37.43
CA ARG A 250 2.54 10.95 36.22
C ARG A 250 3.72 11.92 36.19
N HIS A 251 4.07 12.53 37.32
CA HIS A 251 5.01 13.66 37.34
C HIS A 251 6.32 13.36 38.09
N CYS A 252 6.35 12.34 38.96
CA CYS A 252 7.52 12.03 39.78
C CYS A 252 7.84 10.51 39.84
N PRO A 253 7.89 9.77 38.71
CA PRO A 253 8.13 8.33 38.73
C PRO A 253 9.50 7.93 39.31
N ASN A 254 10.48 8.85 39.29
CA ASN A 254 11.88 8.59 39.70
C ASN A 254 12.17 8.84 41.19
N VAL A 255 11.19 9.31 41.98
CA VAL A 255 11.35 9.58 43.42
C VAL A 255 10.52 8.56 44.21
N PRO A 256 11.00 7.93 45.29
CA PRO A 256 10.17 7.03 46.08
C PRO A 256 8.99 7.80 46.72
N PHE A 257 7.82 7.15 46.80
CA PHE A 257 6.55 7.77 47.22
C PHE A 257 6.64 8.44 48.60
N ASP A 258 7.38 7.87 49.54
CA ASP A 258 7.55 8.45 50.88
C ASP A 258 8.36 9.76 50.86
N ALA A 259 9.37 9.85 49.99
CA ALA A 259 10.13 11.08 49.79
C ALA A 259 9.31 12.15 49.06
N PHE A 260 8.40 11.73 48.18
CA PHE A 260 7.41 12.63 47.56
C PHE A 260 6.44 13.20 48.61
N LYS A 261 5.93 12.37 49.53
CA LYS A 261 5.04 12.79 50.62
C LYS A 261 5.69 13.82 51.55
N GLY A 262 6.98 13.67 51.84
CA GLY A 262 7.75 14.64 52.65
C GLY A 262 8.03 15.98 51.97
N ARG A 263 7.86 16.07 50.64
CA ARG A 263 8.07 17.30 49.85
C ARG A 263 6.78 18.07 49.56
N LEU A 264 5.64 17.60 50.05
CA LEU A 264 4.36 18.28 49.87
C LEU A 264 4.28 19.51 50.78
N GLU A 265 3.87 20.62 50.20
CA GLU A 265 3.61 21.86 50.93
C GLU A 265 2.16 21.86 51.39
N MET A 266 1.94 22.05 52.69
CA MET A 266 0.59 22.11 53.26
C MET A 266 0.12 23.56 53.32
N VAL A 267 -0.68 23.97 52.34
CA VAL A 267 -1.18 25.33 52.21
C VAL A 267 -2.50 25.47 52.97
N ARG A 268 -2.60 26.53 53.79
CA ARG A 268 -3.79 26.88 54.61
C ARG A 268 -4.55 28.09 54.09
N GLU A 269 -4.16 28.58 52.91
CA GLU A 269 -4.74 29.75 52.27
C GLU A 269 -6.13 29.43 51.73
N GLN A 270 -7.12 30.25 52.10
CA GLN A 270 -8.52 30.03 51.76
C GLN A 270 -8.77 30.03 50.24
N GLU A 271 -8.05 30.87 49.49
CA GLU A 271 -8.17 30.94 48.03
C GLU A 271 -7.76 29.63 47.34
N GLN A 272 -6.72 28.96 47.84
CA GLN A 272 -6.27 27.67 47.30
C GLN A 272 -7.19 26.53 47.73
N ILE A 273 -7.79 26.64 48.92
CA ILE A 273 -8.81 25.70 49.39
C ILE A 273 -10.06 25.81 48.49
N ASP A 274 -10.51 27.02 48.18
CA ASP A 274 -11.67 27.28 47.33
C ASP A 274 -11.38 26.91 45.86
N ALA A 275 -10.17 27.17 45.35
CA ALA A 275 -9.76 26.73 44.02
C ALA A 275 -9.71 25.19 43.91
N TRP A 276 -9.24 24.50 44.95
CA TRP A 276 -9.28 23.05 45.01
C TRP A 276 -10.73 22.52 45.10
N LEU A 277 -11.57 23.14 45.93
CA LEU A 277 -13.00 22.81 46.01
C LEU A 277 -13.70 22.98 44.66
N LYS A 278 -13.42 24.07 43.94
CA LYS A 278 -13.95 24.33 42.59
C LYS A 278 -13.44 23.32 41.54
N SER A 279 -12.19 22.86 41.69
CA SER A 279 -11.65 21.79 40.84
C SER A 279 -12.24 20.40 41.14
N MET A 280 -12.83 20.23 42.33
CA MET A 280 -13.53 19.01 42.74
C MET A 280 -15.04 19.08 42.50
N SER A 281 -15.59 20.29 42.30
CA SER A 281 -17.02 20.50 42.01
C SER A 281 -17.36 20.40 40.53
N THR A 282 -16.38 20.28 39.63
CA THR A 282 -16.62 20.11 38.20
C THR A 282 -16.58 18.63 37.85
N ARG A 283 -17.74 18.05 37.50
CA ARG A 283 -17.83 16.66 36.99
C ARG A 283 -18.48 16.67 35.62
N SER A 284 -17.84 16.02 34.65
CA SER A 284 -18.44 15.78 33.34
C SER A 284 -19.45 14.65 33.45
N GLU A 285 -20.73 14.96 33.25
CA GLU A 285 -21.79 13.98 33.05
C GLU A 285 -22.03 13.78 31.55
N TYR A 286 -22.33 12.55 31.17
CA TYR A 286 -22.57 12.15 29.78
C TYR A 286 -24.05 11.84 29.60
N ALA A 287 -24.76 12.67 28.84
CA ALA A 287 -26.17 12.48 28.51
C ALA A 287 -26.30 11.79 27.13
N PRO A 288 -26.96 10.62 27.01
CA PRO A 288 -27.12 9.94 25.71
C PRO A 288 -28.01 10.74 24.75
N LYS A 289 -27.56 10.96 23.50
CA LYS A 289 -28.32 11.74 22.49
C LYS A 289 -29.60 11.05 22.00
N ASP A 290 -29.59 9.73 21.87
CA ASP A 290 -30.70 8.94 21.32
C ASP A 290 -31.41 8.09 22.39
N ARG A 291 -31.90 8.73 23.44
CA ARG A 291 -32.55 8.07 24.60
C ARG A 291 -33.73 7.19 24.17
N LYS A 292 -33.69 5.91 24.54
CA LYS A 292 -34.85 4.99 24.51
C LYS A 292 -35.42 4.78 25.91
N GLU A 293 -36.69 4.37 25.98
CA GLU A 293 -37.40 4.12 27.25
C GLU A 293 -36.69 3.02 28.05
N GLY A 294 -36.18 3.36 29.23
CA GLY A 294 -35.37 2.48 30.11
C GLY A 294 -33.87 2.80 30.19
N GLU A 295 -33.36 3.78 29.42
CA GLU A 295 -31.94 4.19 29.46
C GLU A 295 -31.68 5.31 30.51
N PRO A 296 -30.53 5.27 31.22
CA PRO A 296 -30.17 6.30 32.21
C PRO A 296 -30.01 7.67 31.55
N GLU A 297 -30.60 8.68 32.18
CA GLU A 297 -30.63 10.06 31.66
C GLU A 297 -29.26 10.73 31.70
N ARG A 298 -28.43 10.37 32.69
CA ARG A 298 -27.09 10.92 32.93
C ARG A 298 -26.15 9.81 33.39
N LEU A 299 -24.96 9.77 32.81
CA LEU A 299 -23.90 8.85 33.20
C LEU A 299 -22.77 9.66 33.81
N GLU A 300 -22.43 9.35 35.05
CA GLU A 300 -21.52 10.19 35.84
C GLU A 300 -20.02 9.90 35.59
N SER A 301 -19.68 8.98 34.69
CA SER A 301 -18.28 8.62 34.39
C SER A 301 -18.12 8.06 32.97
N LEU A 302 -16.90 8.17 32.44
CA LEU A 302 -16.51 7.55 31.17
C LEU A 302 -16.66 6.02 31.20
N ASP A 303 -16.39 5.38 32.34
CA ASP A 303 -16.54 3.94 32.49
C ASP A 303 -18.02 3.52 32.46
N ALA A 304 -18.91 4.34 33.04
CA ALA A 304 -20.36 4.15 32.94
C ALA A 304 -20.87 4.38 31.51
N ALA A 305 -20.34 5.38 30.80
CA ALA A 305 -20.61 5.63 29.38
C ALA A 305 -20.17 4.45 28.50
N ARG A 306 -18.97 3.90 28.75
CA ARG A 306 -18.47 2.69 28.09
C ARG A 306 -19.37 1.49 28.37
N GLY A 307 -19.72 1.26 29.63
CA GLY A 307 -20.61 0.16 30.03
C GLY A 307 -21.99 0.28 29.39
N PHE A 308 -22.55 1.49 29.34
CA PHE A 308 -23.82 1.77 28.66
C PHE A 308 -23.76 1.43 27.17
N LEU A 309 -22.72 1.89 26.49
CA LEU A 309 -22.56 1.61 25.06
C LEU A 309 -22.36 0.13 24.75
N GLN A 310 -21.61 -0.58 25.60
CA GLN A 310 -21.43 -2.03 25.46
C GLN A 310 -22.72 -2.81 25.76
N ALA A 311 -23.55 -2.35 26.71
CA ALA A 311 -24.77 -3.04 27.11
C ALA A 311 -25.96 -2.77 26.18
N PHE A 312 -26.16 -1.51 25.79
CA PHE A 312 -27.37 -1.07 25.07
C PHE A 312 -27.13 -0.80 23.59
N ARG A 313 -25.90 -0.45 23.20
CA ARG A 313 -25.57 0.06 21.84
C ARG A 313 -24.38 -0.64 21.19
N LYS A 314 -24.09 -1.90 21.56
CA LYS A 314 -22.93 -2.64 21.05
C LYS A 314 -22.84 -2.60 19.52
N ASP A 315 -23.97 -2.82 18.85
CA ASP A 315 -24.07 -2.89 17.38
C ASP A 315 -23.78 -1.57 16.66
N LEU A 316 -23.90 -0.43 17.35
CA LEU A 316 -23.57 0.90 16.83
C LEU A 316 -22.13 1.30 17.09
N VAL A 317 -21.42 0.55 17.92
CA VAL A 317 -20.08 0.89 18.42
C VAL A 317 -19.05 -0.04 17.80
N VAL A 318 -19.26 -1.36 17.90
CA VAL A 318 -18.34 -2.37 17.37
C VAL A 318 -19.10 -3.49 16.67
N LYS A 319 -18.57 -3.90 15.51
CA LYS A 319 -18.96 -5.16 14.85
C LYS A 319 -17.77 -6.08 14.77
N THR A 320 -17.99 -7.38 14.98
CA THR A 320 -16.97 -8.41 14.85
C THR A 320 -17.20 -9.26 13.62
N HIS A 321 -16.15 -9.46 12.83
CA HIS A 321 -16.20 -10.24 11.60
C HIS A 321 -14.92 -11.09 11.43
N PRO A 322 -15.00 -12.27 10.79
CA PRO A 322 -13.82 -13.08 10.49
C PRO A 322 -12.83 -12.39 9.52
N TRP A 323 -13.36 -11.48 8.70
CA TRP A 323 -12.59 -10.64 7.80
C TRP A 323 -13.19 -9.24 7.79
N VAL A 324 -12.33 -8.24 7.61
CA VAL A 324 -12.72 -6.83 7.60
C VAL A 324 -12.23 -6.18 6.32
N ARG A 325 -13.11 -5.43 5.66
CA ARG A 325 -12.76 -4.55 4.56
C ARG A 325 -12.79 -3.10 5.03
N PHE A 326 -11.73 -2.34 4.76
CA PHE A 326 -11.66 -0.92 5.08
C PHE A 326 -10.92 -0.14 3.99
N ALA A 327 -11.09 1.19 3.97
CA ALA A 327 -10.46 2.05 2.97
C ALA A 327 -8.97 2.27 3.28
N GLY A 328 -8.12 2.24 2.26
CA GLY A 328 -6.67 2.36 2.43
C GLY A 328 -6.23 3.68 3.07
N ARG A 329 -6.98 4.77 2.88
CA ARG A 329 -6.75 6.07 3.57
C ARG A 329 -6.67 5.97 5.09
N LEU A 330 -7.36 4.99 5.69
CA LEU A 330 -7.36 4.80 7.15
C LEU A 330 -6.04 4.23 7.66
N LEU A 331 -5.19 3.65 6.78
CA LEU A 331 -3.92 3.04 7.17
C LEU A 331 -2.94 4.04 7.80
N GLU A 332 -2.99 5.31 7.40
CA GLU A 332 -2.20 6.38 8.00
C GLU A 332 -2.72 6.79 9.38
N GLU A 333 -4.04 6.79 9.56
CA GLU A 333 -4.76 7.20 10.77
C GLU A 333 -4.79 6.13 11.87
N MET A 334 -4.54 4.87 11.50
CA MET A 334 -4.48 3.73 12.41
C MET A 334 -3.40 3.92 13.48
N ASN A 335 -3.73 3.54 14.72
CA ASN A 335 -2.78 3.50 15.82
C ASN A 335 -1.60 2.57 15.47
N PRO A 336 -0.35 2.93 15.85
CA PRO A 336 0.79 2.05 15.68
C PRO A 336 0.56 0.75 16.45
N GLY A 337 0.87 -0.38 15.80
CA GLY A 337 0.67 -1.69 16.41
C GLY A 337 0.68 -2.83 15.39
N PRO A 338 0.56 -4.08 15.88
CA PRO A 338 0.80 -5.27 15.06
C PRO A 338 -0.09 -5.35 13.81
N LEU A 339 -1.32 -4.86 13.90
CA LEU A 339 -2.26 -4.82 12.77
C LEU A 339 -1.76 -3.88 11.65
N ARG A 340 -1.41 -2.64 12.00
CA ARG A 340 -0.92 -1.63 11.05
C ARG A 340 0.39 -2.09 10.41
N ASP A 341 1.30 -2.62 11.22
CA ASP A 341 2.62 -3.06 10.75
C ASP A 341 2.48 -4.27 9.80
N SER A 342 1.55 -5.19 10.09
CA SER A 342 1.29 -6.35 9.22
C SER A 342 0.72 -5.93 7.87
N VAL A 343 -0.22 -4.98 7.85
CA VAL A 343 -0.81 -4.47 6.61
C VAL A 343 0.23 -3.72 5.78
N ARG A 344 1.06 -2.89 6.42
CA ARG A 344 2.15 -2.16 5.74
C ARG A 344 3.19 -3.11 5.14
N TYR A 345 3.60 -4.11 5.91
CA TYR A 345 4.50 -5.15 5.42
C TYR A 345 3.92 -5.85 4.19
N ALA A 346 2.65 -6.27 4.22
CA ALA A 346 1.99 -6.89 3.08
C ALA A 346 1.87 -5.94 1.87
N LEU A 347 1.60 -4.66 2.11
CA LEU A 347 1.50 -3.64 1.06
C LEU A 347 2.84 -3.43 0.35
N GLU A 348 3.94 -3.37 1.09
CA GLU A 348 5.29 -3.24 0.53
C GLU A 348 5.66 -4.45 -0.33
N GLN A 349 5.31 -5.67 0.10
CA GLN A 349 5.53 -6.88 -0.70
C GLN A 349 4.76 -6.83 -2.03
N GLN A 350 3.48 -6.41 -2.01
CA GLN A 350 2.70 -6.27 -3.24
C GLN A 350 3.17 -5.10 -4.12
N ARG A 351 3.69 -4.02 -3.54
CA ARG A 351 4.32 -2.93 -4.31
C ARG A 351 5.56 -3.41 -5.06
N ALA A 352 6.36 -4.29 -4.43
CA ALA A 352 7.51 -4.92 -5.08
C ALA A 352 7.09 -5.89 -6.20
N PHE A 353 6.15 -6.79 -5.91
CA PHE A 353 5.65 -7.77 -6.87
C PHE A 353 4.12 -8.01 -6.72
N PRO A 354 3.28 -7.37 -7.55
CA PRO A 354 1.83 -7.28 -7.33
C PRO A 354 1.07 -8.51 -7.84
N LEU A 355 1.48 -9.72 -7.47
CA LEU A 355 0.86 -10.94 -8.00
C LEU A 355 -0.56 -11.15 -7.49
N ASP A 356 -0.77 -11.04 -6.18
CA ASP A 356 -2.05 -11.34 -5.56
C ASP A 356 -3.07 -10.25 -5.90
N THR A 357 -2.65 -8.99 -5.87
CA THR A 357 -3.47 -7.86 -6.35
C THR A 357 -3.84 -8.04 -7.81
N ALA A 358 -2.89 -8.37 -8.69
CA ALA A 358 -3.16 -8.61 -10.11
C ALA A 358 -4.20 -9.73 -10.31
N ASN A 359 -4.09 -10.84 -9.56
CA ASN A 359 -5.06 -11.93 -9.64
C ASN A 359 -6.44 -11.53 -9.10
N GLY A 360 -6.49 -10.78 -7.99
CA GLY A 360 -7.71 -10.30 -7.36
C GLY A 360 -8.53 -9.36 -8.25
N ILE A 361 -7.88 -8.52 -9.06
CA ILE A 361 -8.58 -7.54 -9.91
C ILE A 361 -9.12 -8.11 -11.22
N ARG A 362 -8.73 -9.33 -11.62
CA ARG A 362 -9.17 -9.93 -12.90
C ARG A 362 -10.68 -10.02 -13.02
N GLY A 363 -11.34 -10.46 -11.94
CA GLY A 363 -12.80 -10.56 -11.89
C GLY A 363 -13.48 -9.19 -12.05
N ARG A 364 -12.96 -8.16 -11.38
CA ARG A 364 -13.49 -6.79 -11.48
C ARG A 364 -13.27 -6.20 -12.87
N LEU A 365 -12.08 -6.38 -13.46
CA LEU A 365 -11.80 -5.94 -14.83
C LEU A 365 -12.78 -6.54 -15.85
N ARG A 366 -13.08 -7.84 -15.73
CA ARG A 366 -14.08 -8.49 -16.59
C ARG A 366 -15.49 -7.93 -16.41
N LYS A 367 -15.92 -7.70 -15.16
CA LYS A 367 -17.21 -7.05 -14.86
C LYS A 367 -17.31 -5.65 -15.44
N GLU A 368 -16.20 -4.93 -15.47
CA GLU A 368 -16.10 -3.64 -16.16
C GLU A 368 -16.02 -3.77 -17.69
N GLY A 369 -16.09 -4.97 -18.27
CA GLY A 369 -16.03 -5.15 -19.73
C GLY A 369 -14.61 -5.06 -20.32
N PHE A 370 -13.57 -5.31 -19.52
CA PHE A 370 -12.22 -5.50 -20.05
C PHE A 370 -11.98 -6.97 -20.43
N HIS A 371 -11.36 -7.16 -21.59
CA HIS A 371 -10.87 -8.44 -22.07
C HIS A 371 -9.43 -8.67 -21.60
N LEU A 372 -9.20 -9.83 -21.00
CA LEU A 372 -7.90 -10.28 -20.53
C LEU A 372 -7.36 -11.34 -21.48
N TYR A 373 -6.14 -11.15 -21.98
CA TYR A 373 -5.49 -12.11 -22.87
C TYR A 373 -4.01 -12.24 -22.52
N LYS A 374 -3.42 -13.39 -22.85
CA LYS A 374 -1.98 -13.64 -22.68
C LYS A 374 -1.25 -13.38 -23.99
N LYS A 375 -0.05 -12.81 -23.91
CA LYS A 375 0.78 -12.57 -25.08
C LYS A 375 2.23 -12.94 -24.82
N GLY A 376 2.87 -13.47 -25.86
CA GLY A 376 4.29 -13.83 -25.89
C GLY A 376 4.59 -15.14 -25.17
N SER A 377 5.83 -15.63 -25.35
CA SER A 377 6.30 -16.89 -24.76
C SER A 377 6.33 -16.87 -23.23
N LYS A 378 6.43 -15.68 -22.63
CA LYS A 378 6.41 -15.48 -21.16
C LYS A 378 5.00 -15.46 -20.57
N GLY A 379 3.95 -15.46 -21.40
CA GLY A 379 2.56 -15.51 -20.93
C GLY A 379 2.11 -14.27 -20.14
N ILE A 380 2.66 -13.09 -20.43
CA ILE A 380 2.27 -11.84 -19.77
C ILE A 380 0.79 -11.57 -20.07
N THR A 381 0.03 -11.24 -19.03
CA THR A 381 -1.41 -10.98 -19.13
C THR A 381 -1.66 -9.49 -19.35
N TYR A 382 -2.39 -9.17 -20.41
CA TYR A 382 -2.79 -7.84 -20.80
C TYR A 382 -4.29 -7.65 -20.59
N ALA A 383 -4.71 -6.41 -20.31
CA ALA A 383 -6.10 -6.00 -20.15
C ALA A 383 -6.42 -4.86 -21.14
N CYS A 384 -7.54 -4.98 -21.86
CA CYS A 384 -8.02 -3.92 -22.76
C CYS A 384 -9.55 -3.88 -22.80
N SER A 385 -10.13 -2.70 -23.01
CA SER A 385 -11.57 -2.55 -23.24
C SER A 385 -12.03 -3.09 -24.60
N VAL A 386 -11.12 -3.20 -25.55
CA VAL A 386 -11.37 -3.74 -26.88
C VAL A 386 -10.92 -5.19 -26.92
N ARG A 387 -11.81 -6.07 -27.38
CA ARG A 387 -11.47 -7.49 -27.64
C ARG A 387 -10.39 -7.55 -28.71
N ARG A 388 -9.27 -8.22 -28.41
CA ARG A 388 -8.20 -8.41 -29.38
C ARG A 388 -8.57 -9.56 -30.30
N ARG A 389 -8.45 -9.31 -31.61
CA ARG A 389 -8.76 -10.26 -32.68
C ARG A 389 -7.48 -10.61 -33.41
N CYS A 390 -7.19 -11.90 -33.55
CA CYS A 390 -6.15 -12.32 -34.48
C CYS A 390 -6.58 -12.04 -35.92
N ARG A 391 -5.59 -11.89 -36.80
CA ARG A 391 -5.85 -11.66 -38.22
C ARG A 391 -6.16 -12.99 -38.90
N ASP A 392 -7.32 -13.09 -39.55
CA ASP A 392 -7.65 -14.25 -40.38
C ASP A 392 -6.92 -14.10 -41.73
N PRO A 393 -6.18 -15.13 -42.20
CA PRO A 393 -5.63 -15.15 -43.56
C PRO A 393 -6.64 -14.87 -44.68
N LYS A 394 -7.93 -15.11 -44.44
CA LYS A 394 -9.03 -14.85 -45.39
C LYS A 394 -9.57 -13.43 -45.32
N SER A 395 -9.32 -12.70 -44.23
CA SER A 395 -9.76 -11.30 -44.12
C SER A 395 -8.93 -10.42 -45.05
N THR A 396 -9.60 -9.66 -45.91
CA THR A 396 -8.95 -8.73 -46.84
C THR A 396 -9.00 -7.33 -46.26
N PHE A 397 -7.84 -6.73 -46.03
CA PHE A 397 -7.70 -5.34 -45.62
C PHE A 397 -7.43 -4.45 -46.83
N SER A 398 -7.71 -3.15 -46.71
CA SER A 398 -7.32 -2.18 -47.74
C SER A 398 -5.79 -2.06 -47.85
N ASP A 399 -5.29 -1.67 -49.02
CA ASP A 399 -3.84 -1.56 -49.26
C ASP A 399 -3.09 -0.68 -48.23
N PRO A 400 -3.65 0.46 -47.75
CA PRO A 400 -3.01 1.25 -46.70
C PRO A 400 -2.92 0.51 -45.34
N MET A 401 -3.96 -0.24 -44.98
CA MET A 401 -4.00 -1.02 -43.74
C MET A 401 -3.07 -2.24 -43.80
N ALA A 402 -2.95 -2.88 -44.97
CA ALA A 402 -1.98 -3.95 -45.18
C ALA A 402 -0.53 -3.46 -44.98
N LYS A 403 -0.20 -2.27 -45.50
CA LYS A 403 1.13 -1.64 -45.29
C LYS A 403 1.41 -1.35 -43.81
N LEU A 404 0.40 -0.97 -43.03
CA LEU A 404 0.52 -0.80 -41.57
C LEU A 404 0.92 -2.11 -40.89
N PHE A 405 0.24 -3.20 -41.24
CA PHE A 405 0.55 -4.52 -40.71
C PHE A 405 1.94 -5.01 -41.11
N ASP A 406 2.33 -4.87 -42.38
CA ASP A 406 3.65 -5.27 -42.87
C ASP A 406 4.78 -4.53 -42.15
N SER A 407 4.60 -3.23 -41.86
CA SER A 407 5.59 -2.45 -41.10
C SER A 407 5.72 -2.98 -39.67
N LEU A 408 4.60 -3.24 -38.99
CA LEU A 408 4.58 -3.72 -37.61
C LEU A 408 5.08 -5.16 -37.47
N ASP A 409 4.85 -6.01 -38.47
CA ASP A 409 5.35 -7.39 -38.49
C ASP A 409 6.88 -7.42 -38.71
N ARG A 410 7.42 -6.51 -39.52
CA ARG A 410 8.88 -6.35 -39.72
C ARG A 410 9.58 -5.77 -38.49
N LYS A 411 8.95 -4.80 -37.85
CA LYS A 411 9.49 -4.09 -36.68
C LYS A 411 8.41 -4.03 -35.60
N PRO A 412 8.33 -5.04 -34.71
CA PRO A 412 7.38 -5.01 -33.62
C PRO A 412 7.74 -3.91 -32.61
N ALA A 413 6.73 -3.42 -31.88
CA ALA A 413 6.90 -2.43 -30.80
C ALA A 413 7.34 -1.02 -31.28
N GLN A 414 7.01 -0.64 -32.52
CA GLN A 414 7.25 0.71 -33.05
C GLN A 414 6.38 1.76 -32.36
N GLN A 415 6.88 3.00 -32.27
CA GLN A 415 6.05 4.12 -31.85
C GLN A 415 5.11 4.55 -32.98
N ALA A 416 3.93 5.07 -32.61
CA ALA A 416 2.96 5.59 -33.57
C ALA A 416 3.54 6.69 -34.47
N LYS A 417 4.39 7.58 -33.91
CA LYS A 417 5.03 8.66 -34.66
C LYS A 417 5.95 8.11 -35.75
N ASP A 418 6.82 7.18 -35.39
CA ASP A 418 7.77 6.55 -36.32
C ASP A 418 7.05 5.75 -37.42
N LEU A 419 5.95 5.08 -37.06
CA LEU A 419 5.13 4.32 -38.01
C LEU A 419 4.46 5.23 -39.05
N VAL A 420 3.88 6.35 -38.60
CA VAL A 420 3.27 7.34 -39.50
C VAL A 420 4.32 7.97 -40.41
N LEU A 421 5.50 8.32 -39.89
CA LEU A 421 6.60 8.87 -40.69
C LEU A 421 7.11 7.87 -41.73
N ALA A 422 7.22 6.58 -41.36
CA ALA A 422 7.67 5.53 -42.26
C ALA A 422 6.68 5.24 -43.42
N LEU A 423 5.38 5.41 -43.18
CA LEU A 423 4.34 5.07 -44.15
C LEU A 423 3.87 6.24 -45.00
N ALA A 424 3.70 7.42 -44.39
CA ALA A 424 3.32 8.63 -45.13
C ALA A 424 4.56 9.24 -45.82
N GLY A 425 5.73 9.16 -45.19
CA GLY A 425 6.95 9.88 -45.58
C GLY A 425 7.14 11.16 -44.77
N GLU A 426 8.41 11.52 -44.48
CA GLU A 426 8.74 12.69 -43.63
C GLU A 426 8.14 14.00 -44.19
N ASN A 427 8.19 14.17 -45.52
CA ASN A 427 7.72 15.36 -46.23
C ASN A 427 6.26 15.27 -46.71
N ALA A 428 5.50 14.27 -46.27
CA ALA A 428 4.13 14.09 -46.72
C ALA A 428 3.17 15.14 -46.15
N ASP A 429 2.16 15.46 -46.97
CA ASP A 429 1.10 16.40 -46.62
C ASP A 429 0.35 15.99 -45.35
N ALA A 430 -0.14 16.98 -44.60
CA ALA A 430 -0.85 16.76 -43.34
C ALA A 430 -2.08 15.83 -43.52
N ALA A 431 -2.74 15.88 -44.67
CA ALA A 431 -3.86 15.00 -45.01
C ALA A 431 -3.46 13.52 -45.09
N ALA A 432 -2.29 13.22 -45.67
CA ALA A 432 -1.79 11.84 -45.76
C ALA A 432 -1.45 11.26 -44.37
N LYS A 433 -0.83 12.08 -43.51
CA LYS A 433 -0.54 11.71 -42.11
C LYS A 433 -1.83 11.51 -41.31
N ALA A 434 -2.84 12.36 -41.52
CA ALA A 434 -4.16 12.23 -40.89
C ALA A 434 -4.89 10.95 -41.33
N GLN A 435 -4.79 10.56 -42.60
CA GLN A 435 -5.39 9.31 -43.08
C GLN A 435 -4.77 8.09 -42.40
N VAL A 436 -3.43 8.02 -42.31
CA VAL A 436 -2.73 6.91 -41.63
C VAL A 436 -3.13 6.82 -40.15
N LEU A 437 -3.27 7.97 -39.47
CA LEU A 437 -3.74 8.02 -38.08
C LEU A 437 -5.20 7.57 -37.94
N THR A 438 -6.04 7.89 -38.91
CA THR A 438 -7.45 7.47 -38.93
C THR A 438 -7.55 5.95 -39.09
N ASP A 439 -6.81 5.39 -40.06
CA ASP A 439 -6.73 3.94 -40.28
C ASP A 439 -6.16 3.22 -39.05
N LEU A 440 -5.11 3.78 -38.44
CA LEU A 440 -4.51 3.25 -37.22
C LEU A 440 -5.49 3.26 -36.03
N SER A 441 -6.23 4.35 -35.86
CA SER A 441 -7.25 4.47 -34.80
C SER A 441 -8.40 3.49 -35.01
N PHE A 442 -8.79 3.26 -36.27
CA PHE A 442 -9.75 2.22 -36.64
C PHE A 442 -9.24 0.82 -36.29
N LEU A 443 -8.01 0.47 -36.69
CA LEU A 443 -7.43 -0.85 -36.40
C LEU A 443 -7.21 -1.11 -34.89
N ILE A 444 -6.90 -0.07 -34.11
CA ILE A 444 -6.87 -0.16 -32.64
C ILE A 444 -8.26 -0.41 -32.08
N GLY A 445 -9.27 0.28 -32.63
CA GLY A 445 -10.68 0.18 -32.24
C GLY A 445 -11.32 -1.18 -32.55
N GLU A 446 -10.96 -1.80 -33.67
CA GLU A 446 -11.42 -3.13 -34.08
C GLU A 446 -10.66 -4.28 -33.39
N GLY A 447 -9.55 -3.97 -32.71
CA GLY A 447 -8.82 -4.95 -31.90
C GLY A 447 -7.62 -5.60 -32.60
N TYR A 448 -7.30 -5.22 -33.84
CA TYR A 448 -6.18 -5.78 -34.61
C TYR A 448 -4.81 -5.24 -34.23
N ILE A 449 -4.77 -4.03 -33.65
CA ILE A 449 -3.53 -3.41 -33.13
C ILE A 449 -3.69 -3.12 -31.64
N ALA A 450 -2.72 -3.57 -30.83
CA ALA A 450 -2.59 -3.20 -29.44
C ALA A 450 -1.68 -1.97 -29.29
N ASN A 451 -2.19 -0.94 -28.60
CA ASN A 451 -1.45 0.27 -28.25
C ASN A 451 -1.14 0.28 -26.75
N LEU A 452 0.15 0.28 -26.38
CA LEU A 452 0.57 0.29 -24.98
C LEU A 452 0.68 1.72 -24.42
N PRO A 453 0.66 1.90 -23.08
CA PRO A 453 0.81 3.20 -22.41
C PRO A 453 2.05 4.01 -22.80
N ASP A 454 3.11 3.33 -23.25
CA ASP A 454 4.36 3.94 -23.69
C ASP A 454 4.37 4.32 -25.18
N GLY A 455 3.25 4.15 -25.88
CA GLY A 455 3.08 4.47 -27.30
C GLY A 455 3.60 3.39 -28.25
N ARG A 456 4.03 2.23 -27.74
CA ARG A 456 4.44 1.09 -28.58
C ARG A 456 3.22 0.36 -29.14
N LEU A 457 3.28 0.09 -30.43
CA LEU A 457 2.22 -0.58 -31.19
C LEU A 457 2.61 -2.02 -31.50
N PHE A 458 1.62 -2.90 -31.47
CA PHE A 458 1.78 -4.30 -31.85
C PHE A 458 0.59 -4.77 -32.66
N ALA A 459 0.85 -5.32 -33.85
CA ALA A 459 -0.14 -6.08 -34.59
C ALA A 459 -0.45 -7.40 -33.86
N GLN A 460 -1.71 -7.83 -33.91
CA GLN A 460 -2.10 -9.16 -33.47
C GLN A 460 -1.57 -10.22 -34.44
N PRO A 461 -1.24 -11.43 -33.97
CA PRO A 461 -0.71 -12.48 -34.83
C PRO A 461 -1.74 -12.89 -35.90
N ILE A 462 -1.24 -13.47 -36.98
CA ILE A 462 -2.07 -14.14 -37.98
C ILE A 462 -2.40 -15.53 -37.44
N LEU A 463 -3.66 -15.94 -37.56
CA LEU A 463 -4.09 -17.30 -37.23
C LEU A 463 -3.33 -18.30 -38.10
N SER A 464 -2.35 -18.99 -37.51
CA SER A 464 -1.45 -19.88 -38.25
C SER A 464 -1.89 -21.36 -38.21
N SER A 465 -2.80 -21.73 -37.30
CA SER A 465 -3.29 -23.12 -37.18
C SER A 465 -4.76 -23.20 -36.75
N GLN A 466 -5.45 -24.28 -37.16
CA GLN A 466 -6.82 -24.59 -36.75
C GLN A 466 -6.98 -24.74 -35.23
N ALA A 467 -5.90 -25.04 -34.49
CA ALA A 467 -5.90 -25.10 -33.04
C ALA A 467 -5.99 -23.72 -32.39
N GLN A 468 -5.29 -22.71 -32.95
CA GLN A 468 -5.40 -21.32 -32.51
C GLN A 468 -6.77 -20.73 -32.84
N ALA A 469 -7.34 -21.10 -34.00
CA ALA A 469 -8.70 -20.69 -34.37
C ALA A 469 -9.78 -21.34 -33.47
N LYS A 470 -9.58 -22.61 -33.05
CA LYS A 470 -10.46 -23.26 -32.06
C LYS A 470 -10.30 -22.68 -30.66
N GLU A 471 -9.09 -22.33 -30.24
CA GLU A 471 -8.84 -21.71 -28.93
C GLU A 471 -9.43 -20.29 -28.87
N GLU A 472 -9.34 -19.52 -29.96
CA GLU A 472 -9.98 -18.21 -30.07
C GLU A 472 -11.50 -18.32 -30.13
N ALA A 473 -12.06 -19.26 -30.90
CA ALA A 473 -13.49 -19.53 -30.93
C ALA A 473 -14.06 -20.03 -29.57
N ALA A 474 -13.32 -20.87 -28.85
CA ALA A 474 -13.72 -21.31 -27.50
C ALA A 474 -13.67 -20.15 -26.48
N ASN A 475 -12.76 -19.20 -26.68
CA ASN A 475 -12.69 -17.97 -25.88
C ASN A 475 -13.77 -16.95 -26.32
N ASP A 476 -14.28 -17.04 -27.56
CA ASP A 476 -15.45 -16.33 -28.07
C ASP A 476 -16.74 -16.83 -27.41
N GLU A 477 -17.01 -18.13 -27.42
CA GLU A 477 -18.19 -18.74 -26.79
C GLU A 477 -18.20 -18.55 -25.26
N ALA A 478 -17.06 -18.71 -24.58
CA ALA A 478 -16.96 -18.53 -23.12
C ALA A 478 -17.11 -17.06 -22.65
N ALA A 479 -17.01 -16.10 -23.56
CA ALA A 479 -17.20 -14.68 -23.28
C ALA A 479 -18.64 -14.20 -23.55
N GLU A 480 -19.41 -14.91 -24.37
CA GLU A 480 -20.82 -14.59 -24.67
C GLU A 480 -21.81 -15.26 -23.70
N GLU A 481 -21.43 -16.35 -23.02
CA GLU A 481 -22.28 -17.07 -22.07
C GLU A 481 -22.30 -16.52 -20.62
N LYS A 482 -21.78 -15.31 -20.32
CA LYS A 482 -21.75 -14.78 -18.94
C LYS A 482 -22.14 -13.31 -18.74
#